data_AF-A0A2S6SWP8-F1
#
_entry.id   AF-A0A2S6SWP8-F1
#
_cell.length_a   1.000
_cell.length_b   1.000
_cell.length_c   1.000
_cell.angle_alpha   90.00
_cell.angle_beta   90.00
_cell.angle_gamma   90.00
#
_symmetry.space_group_name_H-M   'P 1'
#
loop_
_entity.id
_entity.type
_entity.pdbx_description
1 polymer ?
#
loop_
_entity_poly.entity_id
_entity_poly.type
_entity_poly.pdbx_seq_one_letter_code
_entity_poly.pdbx_strand_id
1 'polypeptide(L)'
;MKIATWNVNSINARIEHLTNFIKTDQSDIYLIQELKCTEDNFPYDEIKSTGYNVYVNGQKAWNGVAILSKNPLKILNNKIPTFIDDKNARIIETEIKLSKLKQSVKLFNIYLPNGNPIETDKFDYKIKWMKKFNDYILDLYNKNRPIIIGGDFNVIPTDEDVYSPENYKNDACAHPRTREQYRILINSGFTDTVKFFIKGRTNWTFWGYRGGGWQKGNGLRIDHFLTSPEITDLIQSVKIDRNPRGWEKASDHTPVILEIND
;
A
#
# COMPACT_ATOMS: atom_id res chain seq x y z
N MET A 1 -11.51 -0.11 -14.45
CA MET A 1 -10.94 -1.06 -13.45
C MET A 1 -10.73 -0.34 -12.12
N LYS A 2 -11.08 -1.00 -11.01
CA LYS A 2 -10.92 -0.44 -9.65
C LYS A 2 -9.94 -1.28 -8.82
N ILE A 3 -8.99 -0.62 -8.15
CA ILE A 3 -7.96 -1.23 -7.32
C ILE A 3 -8.01 -0.58 -5.94
N ALA A 4 -8.17 -1.38 -4.88
CA ALA A 4 -8.12 -0.91 -3.50
C ALA A 4 -6.84 -1.37 -2.82
N THR A 5 -6.29 -0.56 -1.92
CA THR A 5 -5.23 -0.96 -0.99
C THR A 5 -5.68 -0.76 0.45
N TRP A 6 -5.37 -1.72 1.32
CA TRP A 6 -5.72 -1.63 2.73
C TRP A 6 -4.77 -2.45 3.63
N ASN A 7 -4.11 -1.77 4.56
CA ASN A 7 -3.47 -2.43 5.69
C ASN A 7 -4.54 -2.88 6.71
N VAL A 8 -4.70 -4.19 6.90
CA VAL A 8 -5.74 -4.76 7.77
C VAL A 8 -5.26 -4.99 9.20
N ASN A 9 -3.97 -4.82 9.48
CA ASN A 9 -3.36 -5.01 10.79
C ASN A 9 -3.81 -6.34 11.44
N SER A 10 -3.34 -7.47 10.91
CA SER A 10 -3.79 -8.85 11.16
C SER A 10 -5.06 -9.24 10.39
N ILE A 11 -4.88 -10.07 9.36
CA ILE A 11 -5.98 -10.56 8.52
C ILE A 11 -6.97 -11.42 9.32
N ASN A 12 -6.49 -12.32 10.18
CA ASN A 12 -7.36 -13.21 10.94
C ASN A 12 -8.26 -12.45 11.94
N ALA A 13 -7.78 -11.33 12.49
CA ALA A 13 -8.60 -10.49 13.34
C ALA A 13 -9.64 -9.68 12.54
N ARG A 14 -9.39 -9.42 11.25
CA ARG A 14 -10.13 -8.46 10.41
C ARG A 14 -10.80 -9.12 9.21
N ILE A 15 -10.93 -10.45 9.19
CA ILE A 15 -11.48 -11.18 8.05
C ILE A 15 -12.94 -10.80 7.76
N GLU A 16 -13.76 -10.63 8.78
CA GLU A 16 -15.15 -10.17 8.63
C GLU A 16 -15.21 -8.74 8.08
N HIS A 17 -14.33 -7.85 8.56
CA HIS A 17 -14.22 -6.50 8.03
C HIS A 17 -13.82 -6.50 6.55
N LEU A 18 -12.83 -7.32 6.17
CA LEU A 18 -12.39 -7.43 4.78
C LEU A 18 -13.49 -7.98 3.88
N THR A 19 -14.12 -9.08 4.26
CA THR A 19 -15.21 -9.68 3.47
C THR A 19 -16.43 -8.76 3.36
N ASN A 20 -16.77 -8.01 4.41
CA ASN A 20 -17.82 -7.00 4.36
C ASN A 20 -17.45 -5.82 3.46
N PHE A 21 -16.21 -5.33 3.56
CA PHE A 21 -15.71 -4.28 2.66
C PHE A 21 -15.77 -4.74 1.20
N ILE A 22 -15.29 -5.95 0.88
CA ILE A 22 -15.31 -6.52 -0.47
C ILE A 22 -16.74 -6.54 -1.04
N LYS A 23 -17.73 -6.97 -0.22
CA LYS A 23 -19.15 -7.01 -0.63
C LYS A 23 -19.66 -5.63 -1.06
N THR A 24 -19.31 -4.58 -0.33
CA THR A 24 -19.77 -3.21 -0.62
C THR A 24 -18.95 -2.49 -1.69
N ASP A 25 -17.64 -2.72 -1.73
CA ASP A 25 -16.70 -1.95 -2.53
C ASP A 25 -16.55 -2.49 -3.95
N GLN A 26 -16.51 -3.83 -4.10
CA GLN A 26 -16.42 -4.53 -5.38
C GLN A 26 -15.26 -4.09 -6.30
N SER A 27 -14.12 -3.63 -5.74
CA SER A 27 -12.87 -3.45 -6.51
C SER A 27 -12.50 -4.71 -7.28
N ASP A 28 -11.91 -4.57 -8.47
CA ASP A 28 -11.45 -5.71 -9.26
C ASP A 28 -10.24 -6.38 -8.62
N ILE A 29 -9.40 -5.58 -7.92
CA ILE A 29 -8.20 -6.03 -7.23
C ILE A 29 -8.11 -5.36 -5.85
N TYR A 30 -7.76 -6.14 -4.82
CA TYR A 30 -7.40 -5.64 -3.49
C TYR A 30 -5.94 -5.95 -3.17
N LEU A 31 -5.20 -4.95 -2.71
CA LEU A 31 -3.85 -5.03 -2.21
C LEU A 31 -3.92 -4.97 -0.68
N ILE A 32 -3.60 -6.07 0.00
CA ILE A 32 -3.73 -6.19 1.44
C ILE A 32 -2.35 -6.23 2.09
N GLN A 33 -2.17 -5.51 3.19
CA GLN A 33 -0.93 -5.45 3.96
C GLN A 33 -1.12 -5.88 5.41
N GLU A 34 0.01 -6.20 6.05
CA GLU A 34 0.12 -6.54 7.47
C GLU A 34 -0.74 -7.74 7.88
N LEU A 35 -0.69 -8.81 7.09
CA LEU A 35 -1.43 -10.05 7.35
C LEU A 35 -1.14 -10.65 8.74
N LYS A 36 0.13 -10.58 9.20
CA LYS A 36 0.63 -11.20 10.44
C LYS A 36 0.39 -12.71 10.55
N CYS A 37 0.22 -13.40 9.43
CA CYS A 37 0.05 -14.84 9.36
C CYS A 37 0.96 -15.44 8.27
N THR A 38 1.27 -16.73 8.41
CA THR A 38 1.88 -17.53 7.35
C THR A 38 0.82 -17.88 6.29
N GLU A 39 1.27 -18.34 5.13
CA GLU A 39 0.38 -18.79 4.05
C GLU A 39 -0.58 -19.89 4.53
N ASP A 40 -0.09 -20.89 5.27
CA ASP A 40 -0.92 -21.99 5.80
C ASP A 40 -2.03 -21.53 6.75
N ASN A 41 -1.86 -20.37 7.39
CA ASN A 41 -2.81 -19.81 8.36
C ASN A 41 -3.67 -18.68 7.77
N PHE A 42 -3.61 -18.49 6.45
CA PHE A 42 -4.39 -17.47 5.76
C PHE A 42 -5.83 -17.94 5.54
N PRO A 43 -6.86 -17.08 5.73
CA PRO A 43 -8.26 -17.44 5.61
C PRO A 43 -8.71 -17.51 4.14
N TYR A 44 -8.24 -18.54 3.43
CA TYR A 44 -8.51 -18.71 2.00
C TYR A 44 -9.99 -18.92 1.70
N ASP A 45 -10.71 -19.70 2.51
CA ASP A 45 -12.09 -20.10 2.21
C ASP A 45 -13.05 -18.92 2.33
N GLU A 46 -12.87 -18.10 3.37
CA GLU A 46 -13.63 -16.88 3.60
C GLU A 46 -13.48 -15.91 2.42
N ILE A 47 -12.26 -15.74 1.90
CA ILE A 47 -12.02 -14.82 0.78
C ILE A 47 -12.47 -15.43 -0.54
N LYS A 48 -12.19 -16.71 -0.81
CA LYS A 48 -12.65 -17.39 -2.03
C LYS A 48 -14.17 -17.41 -2.13
N SER A 49 -14.88 -17.49 -1.00
CA SER A 49 -16.35 -17.38 -0.96
C SER A 49 -16.89 -16.04 -1.48
N THR A 50 -16.06 -14.99 -1.50
CA THR A 50 -16.40 -13.69 -2.10
C THR A 50 -16.17 -13.62 -3.61
N GLY A 51 -15.67 -14.70 -4.23
CA GLY A 51 -15.42 -14.79 -5.67
C GLY A 51 -14.05 -14.29 -6.13
N TYR A 52 -13.09 -14.13 -5.22
CA TYR A 52 -11.75 -13.62 -5.53
C TYR A 52 -10.70 -14.75 -5.51
N ASN A 53 -9.79 -14.68 -6.48
CA ASN A 53 -8.53 -15.39 -6.45
C ASN A 53 -7.62 -14.76 -5.40
N VAL A 54 -6.78 -15.57 -4.76
CA VAL A 54 -5.95 -15.16 -3.61
C VAL A 54 -4.50 -15.50 -3.87
N TYR A 55 -3.62 -14.51 -3.69
CA TYR A 55 -2.17 -14.66 -3.80
C TYR A 55 -1.52 -14.09 -2.54
N VAL A 56 -0.76 -14.90 -1.80
CA VAL A 56 -0.26 -14.56 -0.47
C VAL A 56 1.28 -14.63 -0.47
N ASN A 57 1.90 -13.71 0.26
CA ASN A 57 3.27 -13.79 0.71
C ASN A 57 3.22 -13.54 2.23
N GLY A 58 3.26 -14.62 3.00
CA GLY A 58 2.95 -14.61 4.44
C GLY A 58 4.19 -14.65 5.34
N GLN A 59 4.08 -14.08 6.54
CA GLN A 59 5.10 -14.17 7.58
C GLN A 59 4.45 -14.21 8.96
N LYS A 60 4.96 -15.08 9.85
CA LYS A 60 4.41 -15.24 11.21
C LYS A 60 4.58 -13.96 12.03
N ALA A 61 3.51 -13.53 12.71
CA ALA A 61 3.44 -12.42 13.67
C ALA A 61 3.72 -11.00 13.13
N TRP A 62 4.34 -10.87 11.97
CA TRP A 62 4.74 -9.59 11.38
C TRP A 62 4.51 -9.59 9.88
N ASN A 63 4.41 -8.40 9.28
CA ASN A 63 4.39 -8.22 7.83
C ASN A 63 3.28 -9.05 7.13
N GLY A 64 3.57 -9.54 5.94
CA GLY A 64 2.66 -10.28 5.09
C GLY A 64 1.88 -9.36 4.18
N VAL A 65 1.75 -9.76 2.92
CA VAL A 65 0.95 -9.06 1.92
C VAL A 65 0.14 -10.07 1.10
N ALA A 66 -1.02 -9.66 0.61
CA ALA A 66 -1.84 -10.47 -0.30
C ALA A 66 -2.42 -9.63 -1.43
N ILE A 67 -2.59 -10.23 -2.60
CA ILE A 67 -3.41 -9.68 -3.69
C ILE A 67 -4.65 -10.54 -3.83
N LEU A 68 -5.81 -9.89 -3.82
CA LEU A 68 -7.09 -10.51 -4.14
C LEU A 68 -7.53 -10.00 -5.50
N SER A 69 -8.01 -10.86 -6.40
CA SER A 69 -8.42 -10.44 -7.74
C SER A 69 -9.61 -11.24 -8.26
N LYS A 70 -10.58 -10.55 -8.89
CA LYS A 70 -11.72 -11.21 -9.55
C LYS A 70 -11.26 -12.15 -10.65
N ASN A 71 -10.24 -11.74 -11.41
CA ASN A 71 -9.65 -12.53 -12.49
C ASN A 71 -8.32 -13.17 -12.06
N PRO A 72 -7.93 -14.34 -12.60
CA PRO A 72 -6.62 -14.91 -12.34
C PRO A 72 -5.47 -13.96 -12.71
N LEU A 73 -4.49 -13.86 -11.82
CA LEU A 73 -3.27 -13.08 -12.00
C LEU A 73 -2.04 -13.98 -12.09
N LYS A 74 -1.03 -13.51 -12.81
CA LYS A 74 0.30 -14.12 -12.83
C LYS A 74 1.19 -13.39 -11.82
N ILE A 75 1.59 -14.08 -10.75
CA ILE A 75 2.55 -13.54 -9.81
C ILE A 75 3.95 -13.62 -10.42
N LEU A 76 4.64 -12.48 -10.44
CA LEU A 76 5.96 -12.35 -11.05
C LEU A 76 7.05 -12.45 -9.99
N ASN A 77 6.88 -11.73 -8.87
CA ASN A 77 7.85 -11.72 -7.78
C ASN A 77 7.14 -11.59 -6.42
N ASN A 78 7.70 -12.22 -5.39
CA ASN A 78 7.32 -12.05 -3.98
C ASN A 78 8.47 -11.43 -3.15
N LYS A 79 9.51 -10.97 -3.82
CA LYS A 79 10.66 -10.23 -3.28
C LYS A 79 11.09 -9.17 -4.29
N ILE A 80 11.84 -8.17 -3.84
CA ILE A 80 12.46 -7.22 -4.76
C ILE A 80 13.60 -7.97 -5.49
N PRO A 81 13.61 -8.05 -6.84
CA PRO A 81 14.63 -8.82 -7.56
C PRO A 81 16.07 -8.39 -7.26
N THR A 82 16.29 -7.11 -6.99
CA THR A 82 17.61 -6.53 -6.62
C THR A 82 17.97 -6.73 -5.14
N PHE A 83 17.11 -7.37 -4.35
CA PHE A 83 17.29 -7.63 -2.92
C PHE A 83 16.75 -9.02 -2.50
N ILE A 84 17.17 -10.05 -3.24
CA ILE A 84 16.64 -11.42 -3.11
C ILE A 84 16.86 -12.06 -1.73
N ASP A 85 17.90 -11.64 -1.01
CA ASP A 85 18.24 -12.14 0.33
C ASP A 85 17.35 -11.58 1.44
N ASP A 86 16.49 -10.59 1.14
CA ASP A 86 15.49 -10.15 2.11
C ASP A 86 14.53 -11.30 2.42
N LYS A 87 14.33 -11.55 3.72
CA LYS A 87 13.48 -12.64 4.23
C LYS A 87 12.09 -12.14 4.61
N ASN A 88 11.84 -10.83 4.53
CA ASN A 88 10.59 -10.25 4.97
C ASN A 88 9.53 -10.27 3.87
N ALA A 89 8.34 -10.79 4.20
CA ALA A 89 7.20 -10.85 3.29
C ALA A 89 6.53 -9.47 3.16
N ARG A 90 7.04 -8.64 2.25
CA ARG A 90 6.65 -7.23 2.12
C ARG A 90 6.15 -6.83 0.74
N ILE A 91 6.22 -7.72 -0.25
CA ILE A 91 5.91 -7.37 -1.63
C ILE A 91 5.28 -8.54 -2.38
N ILE A 92 4.31 -8.22 -3.22
CA ILE A 92 3.88 -9.05 -4.35
C ILE A 92 3.88 -8.15 -5.58
N GLU A 93 4.55 -8.60 -6.63
CA GLU A 93 4.49 -8.03 -7.97
C GLU A 93 3.68 -8.93 -8.88
N THR A 94 2.78 -8.32 -9.64
CA THR A 94 2.01 -8.97 -10.69
C THR A 94 1.93 -8.09 -11.93
N GLU A 95 1.25 -8.58 -12.95
CA GLU A 95 0.93 -7.80 -14.15
C GLU A 95 -0.57 -7.86 -14.44
N ILE A 96 -1.11 -6.71 -14.86
CA ILE A 96 -2.50 -6.56 -15.27
C ILE A 96 -2.55 -5.98 -16.68
N LYS A 97 -3.67 -6.17 -17.38
CA LYS A 97 -3.92 -5.54 -18.67
C LYS A 97 -4.94 -4.43 -18.48
N LEU A 98 -4.69 -3.30 -19.13
CA LEU A 98 -5.67 -2.24 -19.30
C LEU A 98 -5.98 -2.10 -20.79
N SER A 99 -7.25 -2.02 -21.20
CA SER A 99 -7.66 -2.04 -22.60
C SER A 99 -7.15 -0.81 -23.37
N LYS A 100 -6.96 0.33 -22.68
CA LYS A 100 -6.33 1.53 -23.23
C LYS A 100 -4.82 1.40 -23.50
N LEU A 101 -4.14 0.39 -22.94
CA LEU A 101 -2.69 0.23 -23.06
C LEU A 101 -2.32 -1.04 -23.83
N LYS A 102 -1.38 -0.93 -24.77
CA LYS A 102 -0.88 -2.09 -25.53
C LYS A 102 -0.05 -3.05 -24.68
N GLN A 103 0.61 -2.54 -23.66
CA GLN A 103 1.54 -3.29 -22.81
C GLN A 103 0.92 -3.59 -21.44
N SER A 104 1.32 -4.71 -20.82
CA SER A 104 0.89 -5.02 -19.46
C SER A 104 1.46 -4.03 -18.45
N VAL A 105 0.61 -3.65 -17.49
CA VAL A 105 0.94 -2.76 -16.39
C VAL A 105 1.53 -3.59 -15.25
N LYS A 106 2.66 -3.15 -14.73
CA LYS A 106 3.25 -3.71 -13.51
C LYS A 106 2.47 -3.21 -12.30
N LEU A 107 1.96 -4.13 -11.49
CA LEU A 107 1.22 -3.82 -10.27
C LEU A 107 1.97 -4.36 -9.06
N PHE A 108 2.24 -3.48 -8.11
CA PHE A 108 2.93 -3.79 -6.87
C PHE A 108 2.00 -3.58 -5.68
N ASN A 109 1.91 -4.60 -4.82
CA ASN A 109 1.45 -4.48 -3.45
C ASN A 109 2.67 -4.42 -2.52
N ILE A 110 2.83 -3.35 -1.74
CA ILE A 110 3.94 -3.21 -0.80
C ILE A 110 3.48 -2.99 0.65
N TYR A 111 4.24 -3.53 1.59
CA TYR A 111 4.25 -3.15 3.00
C TYR A 111 5.65 -2.69 3.39
N LEU A 112 5.90 -1.40 3.17
CA LEU A 112 7.22 -0.79 3.35
C LEU A 112 7.60 -0.78 4.84
N PRO A 113 8.86 -1.09 5.20
CA PRO A 113 9.27 -1.11 6.59
C PRO A 113 8.96 0.21 7.34
N ASN A 114 8.33 0.12 8.52
CA ASN A 114 8.05 1.28 9.37
C ASN A 114 9.35 2.02 9.78
N GLY A 115 10.36 1.27 10.22
CA GLY A 115 11.70 1.77 10.52
C GLY A 115 11.90 2.34 11.92
N ASN A 116 10.85 2.48 12.75
CA ASN A 116 11.03 2.93 14.12
C ASN A 116 11.56 1.82 15.05
N PRO A 117 12.34 2.18 16.09
CA PRO A 117 12.93 3.51 16.34
C PRO A 117 14.11 3.85 15.40
N ILE A 118 14.36 5.14 15.17
CA ILE A 118 15.38 5.65 14.21
C ILE A 118 16.83 5.23 14.55
N GLU A 119 17.16 5.08 15.83
CA GLU A 119 18.50 4.75 16.36
C GLU A 119 18.84 3.24 16.29
N THR A 120 18.17 2.49 15.41
CA THR A 120 18.31 1.02 15.34
C THR A 120 18.45 0.54 13.91
N ASP A 121 18.93 -0.69 13.73
CA ASP A 121 19.05 -1.36 12.42
C ASP A 121 17.74 -1.41 11.62
N LYS A 122 16.58 -1.21 12.27
CA LYS A 122 15.29 -1.12 11.60
C LYS A 122 15.22 0.06 10.64
N PHE A 123 15.81 1.19 11.00
CA PHE A 123 15.80 2.38 10.15
C PHE A 123 16.78 2.24 8.99
N ASP A 124 17.96 1.69 9.23
CA ASP A 124 18.90 1.38 8.14
C ASP A 124 18.33 0.32 7.19
N TYR A 125 17.63 -0.68 7.71
CA TYR A 125 16.88 -1.63 6.89
C TYR A 125 15.80 -0.93 6.05
N LYS A 126 15.01 -0.01 6.63
CA LYS A 126 14.02 0.78 5.87
C LYS A 126 14.68 1.51 4.71
N ILE A 127 15.74 2.26 4.96
CA ILE A 127 16.42 3.03 3.90
C ILE A 127 17.03 2.11 2.85
N LYS A 128 17.64 0.99 3.24
CA LYS A 128 18.17 -0.02 2.31
C LYS A 128 17.06 -0.62 1.45
N TRP A 129 15.92 -0.98 2.05
CA TRP A 129 14.77 -1.53 1.34
C TRP A 129 14.23 -0.53 0.31
N MET A 130 14.05 0.74 0.71
CA MET A 130 13.59 1.80 -0.20
C MET A 130 14.54 2.02 -1.38
N LYS A 131 15.85 2.05 -1.14
CA LYS A 131 16.86 2.18 -2.20
C LYS A 131 16.75 1.03 -3.21
N LYS A 132 16.71 -0.22 -2.71
CA LYS A 132 16.60 -1.41 -3.58
C LYS A 132 15.29 -1.45 -4.36
N PHE A 133 14.19 -1.04 -3.73
CA PHE A 133 12.90 -0.94 -4.39
C PHE A 133 12.93 0.15 -5.48
N ASN A 134 13.43 1.34 -5.16
CA ASN A 134 13.56 2.44 -6.11
C ASN A 134 14.44 2.07 -7.32
N ASP A 135 15.61 1.44 -7.09
CA ASP A 135 16.48 0.98 -8.17
C ASP A 135 15.71 0.07 -9.15
N TYR A 136 14.89 -0.83 -8.62
CA TYR A 136 14.09 -1.76 -9.42
C TYR A 136 12.95 -1.06 -10.17
N ILE A 137 12.22 -0.18 -9.50
CA ILE A 137 11.12 0.59 -10.11
C ILE A 137 11.65 1.50 -11.22
N LEU A 138 12.78 2.16 -11.01
CA LEU A 138 13.38 3.05 -12.01
C LEU A 138 13.95 2.27 -13.20
N ASP A 139 14.50 1.07 -13.02
CA ASP A 139 14.89 0.20 -14.14
C ASP A 139 13.68 -0.17 -15.01
N LEU A 140 12.55 -0.54 -14.39
CA LEU A 140 11.31 -0.83 -15.12
C LEU A 140 10.75 0.42 -15.82
N TYR A 141 10.76 1.56 -15.14
CA TYR A 141 10.27 2.83 -15.67
C TYR A 141 11.10 3.29 -16.87
N ASN A 142 12.44 3.19 -16.80
CA ASN A 142 13.34 3.50 -17.92
C ASN A 142 13.18 2.54 -19.11
N LYS A 143 12.58 1.37 -18.90
CA LYS A 143 12.15 0.42 -19.95
C LYS A 143 10.72 0.70 -20.45
N ASN A 144 10.18 1.87 -20.14
CA ASN A 144 8.83 2.33 -20.50
C ASN A 144 7.72 1.38 -20.03
N ARG A 145 7.89 0.71 -18.88
CA ARG A 145 6.84 -0.13 -18.31
C ARG A 145 5.84 0.75 -17.54
N PRO A 146 4.52 0.65 -17.77
CA PRO A 146 3.54 1.34 -16.95
C PRO A 146 3.50 0.68 -15.59
N ILE A 147 3.46 1.49 -14.53
CA ILE A 147 3.62 1.00 -13.16
C ILE A 147 2.54 1.58 -12.25
N ILE A 148 1.96 0.72 -11.42
CA ILE A 148 1.13 1.06 -10.26
C ILE A 148 1.78 0.45 -9.02
N ILE A 149 2.05 1.28 -8.01
CA ILE A 149 2.53 0.83 -6.71
C ILE A 149 1.50 1.24 -5.68
N GLY A 150 0.80 0.27 -5.09
CA GLY A 150 -0.14 0.49 -3.99
C GLY A 150 0.32 -0.18 -2.71
N GLY A 151 -0.05 0.40 -1.57
CA GLY A 151 0.28 -0.21 -0.28
C GLY A 151 0.36 0.79 0.86
N ASP A 152 0.81 0.26 2.00
CA ASP A 152 1.28 1.05 3.14
C ASP A 152 2.77 1.36 2.94
N PHE A 153 3.06 2.62 2.67
CA PHE A 153 4.41 3.11 2.42
C PHE A 153 5.14 3.45 3.71
N ASN A 154 4.49 3.54 4.87
CA ASN A 154 5.12 4.02 6.09
C ASN A 154 5.98 5.29 5.85
N VAL A 155 5.53 6.19 4.98
CA VAL A 155 6.19 7.47 4.67
C VAL A 155 5.16 8.56 4.83
N ILE A 156 5.49 9.57 5.63
CA ILE A 156 4.73 10.82 5.72
C ILE A 156 5.42 11.80 4.75
N PRO A 157 4.91 12.01 3.51
CA PRO A 157 5.69 12.67 2.46
C PRO A 157 6.04 14.12 2.79
N THR A 158 5.10 14.86 3.38
CA THR A 158 5.24 16.26 3.78
C THR A 158 4.61 16.51 5.16
N ASP A 159 4.85 17.68 5.74
CA ASP A 159 4.23 18.07 7.01
C ASP A 159 2.71 18.27 6.88
N GLU A 160 2.18 18.46 5.66
CA GLU A 160 0.73 18.48 5.43
C GLU A 160 0.10 17.08 5.51
N ASP A 161 0.91 16.02 5.57
CA ASP A 161 0.46 14.62 5.57
C ASP A 161 0.30 14.02 6.97
N VAL A 162 0.32 14.87 8.01
CA VAL A 162 0.15 14.47 9.41
C VAL A 162 -0.48 15.59 10.23
N TYR A 163 -1.33 15.24 11.19
CA TYR A 163 -2.06 16.23 12.00
C TYR A 163 -1.16 17.15 12.85
N SER A 164 -0.03 16.64 13.32
CA SER A 164 0.93 17.38 14.16
C SER A 164 2.36 16.99 13.76
N PRO A 165 2.96 17.67 12.78
CA PRO A 165 4.31 17.38 12.29
C PRO A 165 5.36 17.36 13.41
N GLU A 166 5.20 18.23 14.39
CA GLU A 166 6.05 18.35 15.58
C GLU A 166 6.19 17.02 16.34
N ASN A 167 5.10 16.24 16.44
CA ASN A 167 5.09 14.95 17.12
C ASN A 167 5.84 13.85 16.36
N TYR A 168 6.16 14.07 15.09
CA TYR A 168 6.79 13.08 14.20
C TYR A 168 8.22 13.48 13.81
N LYS A 169 8.80 14.52 14.40
CA LYS A 169 10.18 14.97 14.11
C LYS A 169 11.23 13.86 14.26
N ASN A 170 11.03 12.96 15.24
CA ASN A 170 11.91 11.83 15.51
C ASN A 170 11.32 10.49 15.03
N ASP A 171 10.33 10.52 14.15
CA ASP A 171 9.69 9.33 13.60
C ASP A 171 10.33 8.93 12.26
N ALA A 172 10.66 7.65 12.10
CA ALA A 172 11.23 7.09 10.88
C ALA A 172 10.36 7.33 9.64
N CYS A 173 9.04 7.51 9.78
CA CYS A 173 8.11 7.77 8.68
C CYS A 173 8.22 9.21 8.12
N ALA A 174 8.55 10.19 8.97
CA ALA A 174 8.75 11.58 8.57
C ALA A 174 10.22 11.98 8.42
N HIS A 175 11.15 11.08 8.78
CA HIS A 175 12.58 11.36 8.75
C HIS A 175 13.07 11.85 7.37
N PRO A 176 13.98 12.85 7.29
CA PRO A 176 14.47 13.40 6.02
C PRO A 176 14.98 12.36 5.02
N ARG A 177 15.77 11.37 5.49
CA ARG A 177 16.24 10.23 4.66
C ARG A 177 15.11 9.38 4.08
N THR A 178 14.00 9.20 4.80
CA THR A 178 12.82 8.48 4.28
C THR A 178 12.10 9.32 3.23
N ARG A 179 11.85 10.60 3.51
CA ARG A 179 11.23 11.51 2.55
C ARG A 179 12.07 11.68 1.29
N GLU A 180 13.40 11.68 1.41
CA GLU A 180 14.33 11.70 0.28
C GLU A 180 14.08 10.51 -0.66
N GLN A 181 14.03 9.28 -0.13
CA GLN A 181 13.80 8.10 -0.96
C GLN A 181 12.41 8.11 -1.62
N TYR A 182 11.38 8.61 -0.95
CA TYR A 182 10.06 8.78 -1.57
C TYR A 182 10.10 9.81 -2.71
N ARG A 183 10.76 10.96 -2.49
CA ARG A 183 10.90 12.03 -3.48
C ARG A 183 11.69 11.60 -4.72
N ILE A 184 12.59 10.63 -4.64
CA ILE A 184 13.27 10.09 -5.82
C ILE A 184 12.24 9.63 -6.86
N LEU A 185 11.26 8.82 -6.46
CA LEU A 185 10.22 8.35 -7.39
C LEU A 185 9.36 9.51 -7.91
N ILE A 186 8.92 10.40 -7.03
CA ILE A 186 8.09 11.56 -7.41
C ILE A 186 8.83 12.43 -8.44
N ASN A 187 10.09 12.76 -8.17
CA ASN A 187 10.90 13.60 -9.05
C ASN A 187 11.35 12.89 -10.34
N SER A 188 11.25 11.56 -10.40
CA SER A 188 11.43 10.79 -11.64
C SER A 188 10.17 10.76 -12.52
N GLY A 189 9.04 11.29 -12.05
CA GLY A 189 7.79 11.40 -12.82
C GLY A 189 6.63 10.56 -12.28
N PHE A 190 6.78 9.88 -11.15
CA PHE A 190 5.65 9.19 -10.52
C PHE A 190 4.70 10.19 -9.85
N THR A 191 3.39 9.92 -9.94
CA THR A 191 2.36 10.74 -9.30
C THR A 191 1.93 10.11 -7.98
N ASP A 192 1.99 10.87 -6.89
CA ASP A 192 1.26 10.55 -5.64
C ASP A 192 -0.22 10.85 -5.84
N THR A 193 -1.00 9.81 -6.16
CA THR A 193 -2.37 9.97 -6.64
C THR A 193 -3.28 10.53 -5.56
N VAL A 194 -3.04 10.19 -4.29
CA VAL A 194 -3.86 10.70 -3.18
C VAL A 194 -3.65 12.21 -3.02
N LYS A 195 -2.40 12.68 -3.10
CA LYS A 195 -2.09 14.11 -3.02
C LYS A 195 -2.60 14.89 -4.23
N PHE A 196 -2.52 14.29 -5.42
CA PHE A 196 -2.91 14.94 -6.66
C PHE A 196 -4.43 15.05 -6.83
N PHE A 197 -5.17 13.96 -6.59
CA PHE A 197 -6.61 13.89 -6.88
C PHE A 197 -7.51 14.29 -5.70
N ILE A 198 -7.06 14.14 -4.45
CA ILE A 198 -7.90 14.45 -3.29
C ILE A 198 -7.54 15.83 -2.74
N LYS A 199 -8.49 16.76 -2.79
CA LYS A 199 -8.33 18.12 -2.26
C LYS A 199 -8.45 18.14 -0.73
N GLY A 200 -7.73 19.07 -0.11
CA GLY A 200 -7.82 19.34 1.33
C GLY A 200 -6.63 18.83 2.13
N ARG A 201 -6.65 19.14 3.43
CA ARG A 201 -5.56 18.83 4.39
C ARG A 201 -5.87 17.65 5.31
N THR A 202 -6.93 16.90 5.04
CA THR A 202 -7.39 15.80 5.91
C THR A 202 -7.43 14.49 5.15
N ASN A 203 -6.47 14.22 4.26
CA ASN A 203 -6.44 13.01 3.44
C ASN A 203 -5.80 11.84 4.20
N TRP A 204 -6.14 11.70 5.47
CA TRP A 204 -5.61 10.69 6.37
C TRP A 204 -6.06 9.29 5.97
N THR A 205 -5.13 8.35 6.07
CA THR A 205 -5.36 6.94 5.83
C THR A 205 -5.12 6.11 7.09
N PHE A 206 -4.47 6.69 8.12
CA PHE A 206 -4.12 6.07 9.39
C PHE A 206 -4.50 6.93 10.60
N TRP A 207 -4.94 6.26 11.68
CA TRP A 207 -5.16 6.85 13.01
C TRP A 207 -4.79 5.86 14.11
N GLY A 208 -3.75 6.20 14.87
CA GLY A 208 -3.29 5.38 15.98
C GLY A 208 -4.38 5.11 17.02
N TYR A 209 -4.41 3.88 17.56
CA TYR A 209 -5.39 3.47 18.57
C TYR A 209 -5.26 4.26 19.88
N ARG A 210 -4.03 4.58 20.29
CA ARG A 210 -3.75 5.25 21.56
C ARG A 210 -4.13 6.73 21.48
N GLY A 211 -4.70 7.26 22.56
CA GLY A 211 -5.02 8.69 22.69
C GLY A 211 -6.26 9.16 21.91
N GLY A 212 -7.03 8.23 21.32
CA GLY A 212 -8.28 8.53 20.61
C GLY A 212 -8.07 9.26 19.29
N GLY A 213 -7.05 8.86 18.51
CA GLY A 213 -6.66 9.56 17.28
C GLY A 213 -7.81 9.70 16.27
N TRP A 214 -8.62 8.64 16.11
CA TRP A 214 -9.79 8.66 15.24
C TRP A 214 -10.85 9.66 15.68
N GLN A 215 -11.25 9.63 16.96
CA GLN A 215 -12.29 10.51 17.51
C GLN A 215 -11.89 11.99 17.46
N LYS A 216 -10.59 12.26 17.56
CA LYS A 216 -10.03 13.63 17.48
C LYS A 216 -9.73 14.08 16.04
N GLY A 217 -9.79 13.17 15.06
CA GLY A 217 -9.35 13.45 13.69
C GLY A 217 -7.83 13.57 13.53
N ASN A 218 -7.04 13.13 14.51
CA ASN A 218 -5.59 13.17 14.54
C ASN A 218 -5.01 11.99 13.74
N GLY A 219 -4.96 12.17 12.42
CA GLY A 219 -4.46 11.15 11.50
C GLY A 219 -3.19 11.54 10.76
N LEU A 220 -2.78 10.66 9.87
CA LEU A 220 -1.70 10.86 8.91
C LEU A 220 -1.97 10.06 7.64
N ARG A 221 -1.25 10.39 6.57
CA ARG A 221 -1.37 9.75 5.26
C ARG A 221 -0.08 9.00 4.94
N ILE A 222 -0.16 7.67 4.97
CA ILE A 222 0.95 6.73 4.70
C ILE A 222 0.56 5.61 3.73
N ASP A 223 -0.72 5.51 3.36
CA ASP A 223 -1.22 4.57 2.37
C ASP A 223 -1.43 5.32 1.05
N HIS A 224 -0.84 4.84 -0.04
CA HIS A 224 -0.80 5.56 -1.31
C HIS A 224 -1.01 4.63 -2.49
N PHE A 225 -1.34 5.24 -3.63
CA PHE A 225 -0.88 4.75 -4.91
C PHE A 225 0.14 5.71 -5.51
N LEU A 226 1.25 5.17 -6.02
CA LEU A 226 2.15 5.86 -6.93
C LEU A 226 1.99 5.29 -8.33
N THR A 227 1.84 6.16 -9.33
CA THR A 227 1.60 5.74 -10.72
C THR A 227 2.57 6.40 -11.69
N SER A 228 2.97 5.67 -12.74
CA SER A 228 3.68 6.28 -13.88
C SER A 228 2.74 7.23 -14.65
N PRO A 229 3.26 8.16 -15.48
CA PRO A 229 2.43 9.13 -16.19
C PRO A 229 1.32 8.51 -17.04
N GLU A 230 1.63 7.42 -17.76
CA GLU A 230 0.67 6.75 -18.66
C GLU A 230 -0.51 6.15 -17.91
N ILE A 231 -0.31 5.74 -16.66
CA ILE A 231 -1.41 5.30 -15.80
C ILE A 231 -2.15 6.50 -15.22
N THR A 232 -1.42 7.55 -14.84
CA THR A 232 -1.99 8.76 -14.24
C THR A 232 -3.03 9.40 -15.16
N ASP A 233 -2.75 9.45 -16.47
CA ASP A 233 -3.66 9.97 -17.49
C ASP A 233 -4.97 9.17 -17.62
N LEU A 234 -4.99 7.92 -17.16
CA LEU A 234 -6.16 7.04 -17.19
C LEU A 234 -6.94 7.06 -15.88
N ILE A 235 -6.45 7.71 -14.81
CA ILE A 235 -7.13 7.74 -13.52
C ILE A 235 -8.42 8.56 -13.64
N GLN A 236 -9.54 7.93 -13.28
CA GLN A 236 -10.85 8.57 -13.19
C GLN A 236 -11.10 9.14 -11.80
N SER A 237 -10.75 8.39 -10.76
CA SER A 237 -10.98 8.82 -9.38
C SER A 237 -9.98 8.19 -8.39
N VAL A 238 -9.74 8.91 -7.30
CA VAL A 238 -9.04 8.40 -6.11
C VAL A 238 -9.89 8.72 -4.89
N LYS A 239 -10.15 7.73 -4.05
CA LYS A 239 -11.00 7.86 -2.86
C LYS A 239 -10.32 7.25 -1.64
N ILE A 240 -10.44 7.92 -0.50
CA ILE A 240 -10.18 7.31 0.81
C ILE A 240 -11.54 6.91 1.39
N ASP A 241 -11.79 5.61 1.55
CA ASP A 241 -13.01 5.15 2.20
C ASP A 241 -12.78 5.06 3.71
N ARG A 242 -13.36 6.00 4.45
CA ARG A 242 -13.22 6.09 5.90
C ARG A 242 -14.19 5.19 6.68
N ASN A 243 -15.17 4.59 6.02
CA ASN A 243 -16.20 3.81 6.71
C ASN A 243 -15.59 2.64 7.50
N PRO A 244 -14.64 1.85 6.94
CA PRO A 244 -14.05 0.73 7.68
C PRO A 244 -13.31 1.16 8.95
N ARG A 245 -12.72 2.35 8.97
CA ARG A 245 -12.06 2.88 10.16
C ARG A 245 -13.03 3.21 11.31
N GLY A 246 -14.29 3.46 10.99
CA GLY A 246 -15.36 3.74 11.95
C GLY A 246 -15.96 2.50 12.61
N TRP A 247 -15.61 1.29 12.16
CA TRP A 247 -16.16 0.04 12.72
C TRP A 247 -15.57 -0.31 14.08
N GLU A 248 -16.28 -1.14 14.83
CA GLU A 248 -15.75 -1.71 16.07
C GLU A 248 -14.55 -2.62 15.76
N LYS A 249 -13.47 -2.55 16.55
CA LYS A 249 -12.23 -3.33 16.32
C LYS A 249 -11.62 -3.15 14.92
N ALA A 250 -11.87 -2.00 14.28
CA ALA A 250 -11.30 -1.65 12.99
C ALA A 250 -9.77 -1.77 12.94
N SER A 251 -9.23 -1.86 11.73
CA SER A 251 -7.81 -1.53 11.50
C SER A 251 -7.59 -0.05 11.86
N ASP A 252 -6.36 0.30 12.24
CA ASP A 252 -5.90 1.67 12.39
C ASP A 252 -5.76 2.38 11.04
N HIS A 253 -5.71 1.62 9.95
CA HIS A 253 -5.75 2.11 8.57
C HIS A 253 -7.15 2.01 7.95
N THR A 254 -7.35 2.74 6.86
CA THR A 254 -8.58 2.70 6.04
C THR A 254 -8.26 2.52 4.56
N PRO A 255 -9.16 1.92 3.75
CA PRO A 255 -8.89 1.69 2.34
C PRO A 255 -8.66 2.97 1.52
N VAL A 256 -7.69 2.89 0.61
CA VAL A 256 -7.52 3.83 -0.51
C VAL A 256 -7.91 3.11 -1.79
N ILE A 257 -8.72 3.75 -2.62
CA ILE A 257 -9.28 3.19 -3.85
C ILE A 257 -8.82 4.05 -5.02
N LEU A 258 -8.32 3.39 -6.06
CA LEU A 258 -7.94 3.95 -7.34
C LEU A 258 -8.85 3.39 -8.43
N GLU A 259 -9.52 4.27 -9.16
CA GLU A 259 -10.34 3.90 -10.32
C GLU A 259 -9.68 4.40 -11.61
N ILE A 260 -9.48 3.49 -12.54
CA ILE A 260 -8.78 3.71 -13.80
C ILE A 260 -9.75 3.40 -14.95
N ASN A 261 -9.76 4.28 -15.95
CA ASN A 261 -10.44 4.05 -17.21
C ASN A 261 -9.74 2.92 -17.96
N ASP A 262 -10.32 1.73 -17.89
CA ASP A 262 -9.80 0.50 -18.50
C ASP A 262 -10.18 0.42 -19.97
#